data_AF-A0A136KS84-F1
#
_entry.id   AF-A0A136KS84-F1
#
_cell.length_a   1.000
_cell.length_b   1.000
_cell.length_c   1.000
_cell.angle_alpha   90.00
_cell.angle_beta   90.00
_cell.angle_gamma   90.00
#
_symmetry.space_group_name_H-M   'P 1'
#
loop_
_entity.id
_entity.type
_entity.pdbx_description
1 polymer ?
#
loop_
_entity_poly.entity_id
_entity_poly.type
_entity_poly.pdbx_seq_one_letter_code
_entity_poly.pdbx_strand_id
1 'polypeptide(L)'
;MKKFKKELATTEAKFNDFKKEAQRLYWIKPIPFVGNYGKDLNNAVDAGGYLISAAKKTITAIEPHADLIGFKKGTDTSFIEKPAELRLQTAVLTLDSIVKDVDAIAEDIDQARIRVDRINPNRYPENYKGVKLRENIEKGISQFDGVASLFVDAKPFLKNLPDFLGAKEEKTYLIIFMNDKELRPTGGFITAYAIFKVNKGKFEVVRSDDIYTLDASIAKHPKAPEKNSCIS
;
A
#
# COMPACT_ATOMS: atom_id res chain seq x y z
N MET A 1 -4.12 -15.46 -14.76
CA MET A 1 -2.72 -15.63 -14.33
C MET A 1 -1.79 -15.98 -15.50
N LYS A 2 -2.03 -17.07 -16.24
CA LYS A 2 -1.19 -17.46 -17.39
C LYS A 2 -0.97 -16.33 -18.42
N LYS A 3 -2.03 -15.59 -18.78
CA LYS A 3 -1.94 -14.42 -19.68
C LYS A 3 -1.06 -13.31 -19.11
N PHE A 4 -1.32 -12.88 -17.88
CA PHE A 4 -0.52 -11.84 -17.20
C PHE A 4 0.96 -12.22 -17.07
N LYS A 5 1.28 -13.45 -16.69
CA LYS A 5 2.67 -13.94 -16.67
C LYS A 5 3.30 -13.91 -18.05
N LYS A 6 2.57 -14.31 -19.10
CA LYS A 6 3.04 -14.26 -20.48
C LYS A 6 3.30 -12.82 -20.93
N GLU A 7 2.40 -11.89 -20.61
CA GLU A 7 2.56 -10.47 -20.92
C GLU A 7 3.75 -9.86 -20.16
N LEU A 8 3.88 -10.14 -18.85
CA LEU A 8 5.04 -9.68 -18.07
C LEU A 8 6.35 -10.25 -18.62
N ALA A 9 6.40 -11.54 -18.97
CA ALA A 9 7.58 -12.15 -19.57
C ALA A 9 7.93 -11.53 -20.94
N THR A 10 6.91 -11.19 -21.73
CA THR A 10 7.09 -10.48 -23.01
C THR A 10 7.63 -9.07 -22.78
N THR A 11 7.11 -8.36 -21.79
CA THR A 11 7.59 -7.03 -21.39
C THR A 11 9.02 -7.09 -20.87
N GLU A 12 9.35 -8.07 -20.02
CA GLU A 12 10.70 -8.32 -19.50
C GLU A 12 11.68 -8.59 -20.66
N ALA A 13 11.30 -9.42 -21.63
CA ALA A 13 12.11 -9.71 -22.81
C ALA A 13 12.37 -8.44 -23.64
N LYS A 14 11.32 -7.69 -24.01
CA LYS A 14 11.45 -6.43 -24.76
C LYS A 14 12.27 -5.38 -24.01
N PHE A 15 12.08 -5.30 -22.70
CA PHE A 15 12.84 -4.39 -21.86
C PHE A 15 14.31 -4.78 -21.79
N ASN A 16 14.62 -6.08 -21.70
CA ASN A 16 16.00 -6.55 -21.70
C ASN A 16 16.70 -6.25 -23.04
N ASP A 17 16.00 -6.36 -24.16
CA ASP A 17 16.54 -5.98 -25.45
C ASP A 17 16.77 -4.46 -25.54
N PHE A 18 15.79 -3.65 -25.10
CA PHE A 18 15.98 -2.20 -24.95
C PHE A 18 17.15 -1.85 -24.02
N LYS A 19 17.31 -2.54 -22.89
CA LYS A 19 18.43 -2.35 -21.95
C LYS A 19 19.77 -2.61 -22.63
N LYS A 20 19.88 -3.67 -23.44
CA LYS A 20 21.10 -3.96 -24.22
C LYS A 20 21.39 -2.86 -25.22
N GLU A 21 20.38 -2.36 -25.92
CA GLU A 21 20.54 -1.25 -26.88
C GLU A 21 20.94 0.06 -26.19
N ALA A 22 20.29 0.40 -25.07
CA ALA A 22 20.64 1.57 -24.26
C ALA A 22 22.06 1.46 -23.69
N GLN A 23 22.50 0.27 -23.28
CA GLN A 23 23.87 0.01 -22.81
C GLN A 23 24.91 0.30 -23.90
N ARG A 24 24.59 0.10 -25.18
CA ARG A 24 25.49 0.46 -26.30
C ARG A 24 25.69 1.97 -26.41
N LEU A 25 24.85 2.79 -25.79
CA LEU A 25 25.04 4.25 -25.75
C LEU A 25 25.85 4.69 -24.53
N TYR A 26 26.29 3.79 -23.65
CA TYR A 26 27.01 4.17 -22.43
C TYR A 26 28.40 4.76 -22.69
N TRP A 27 28.98 4.55 -23.87
CA TRP A 27 30.23 5.18 -24.28
C TRP A 27 30.12 6.71 -24.40
N ILE A 28 28.90 7.28 -24.44
CA ILE A 28 28.70 8.74 -24.48
C ILE A 28 28.86 9.40 -23.11
N LYS A 29 28.84 8.63 -22.00
CA LYS A 29 28.95 9.12 -20.61
C LYS A 29 30.16 10.03 -20.32
N PRO A 30 31.38 9.80 -20.85
CA PRO A 30 32.53 10.68 -20.61
C PRO A 30 32.54 11.95 -21.47
N ILE A 31 31.63 12.09 -22.44
CA ILE A 31 31.59 13.25 -23.34
C ILE A 31 30.95 14.45 -22.62
N PRO A 32 31.60 15.63 -22.58
CA PRO A 32 31.00 16.84 -22.02
C PRO A 32 29.64 17.17 -22.66
N PHE A 33 28.69 17.68 -21.86
CA PHE A 33 27.30 17.97 -22.23
C PHE A 33 26.43 16.76 -22.58
N VAL A 34 26.84 15.92 -23.55
CA VAL A 34 26.06 14.77 -24.04
C VAL A 34 26.07 13.60 -23.05
N GLY A 35 27.16 13.42 -22.30
CA GLY A 35 27.30 12.35 -21.32
C GLY A 35 26.33 12.42 -20.15
N ASN A 36 25.81 13.61 -19.85
CA ASN A 36 24.77 13.78 -18.84
C ASN A 36 23.44 13.11 -19.24
N TYR A 37 23.04 13.22 -20.50
CA TYR A 37 21.85 12.50 -21.00
C TYR A 37 22.06 10.98 -20.99
N GLY A 38 23.28 10.52 -21.26
CA GLY A 38 23.64 9.10 -21.13
C GLY A 38 23.56 8.59 -19.68
N LYS A 39 23.85 9.43 -18.69
CA LYS A 39 23.67 9.11 -17.26
C LYS A 39 22.19 9.02 -16.89
N ASP A 40 21.37 9.95 -17.37
CA ASP A 40 19.92 9.93 -17.12
C ASP A 40 19.26 8.71 -17.76
N LEU A 41 19.65 8.37 -18.99
CA LEU A 41 19.20 7.14 -19.65
C LEU A 41 19.58 5.90 -18.84
N ASN A 42 20.82 5.81 -18.35
CA ASN A 42 21.24 4.69 -17.52
C ASN A 42 20.40 4.58 -16.24
N ASN A 43 20.17 5.71 -15.55
CA ASN A 43 19.34 5.74 -14.35
C ASN A 43 17.89 5.31 -14.65
N ALA A 44 17.30 5.79 -15.74
CA ALA A 44 15.95 5.40 -16.16
C ALA A 44 15.85 3.90 -16.50
N VAL A 45 16.86 3.36 -17.19
CA VAL A 45 16.93 1.92 -17.52
C VAL A 45 17.14 1.07 -16.28
N ASP A 46 17.99 1.49 -15.35
CA ASP A 46 18.19 0.75 -14.10
C ASP A 46 16.90 0.77 -13.26
N ALA A 47 16.23 1.92 -13.15
CA ALA A 47 14.93 2.05 -12.48
C ALA A 47 13.86 1.14 -13.09
N GLY A 48 13.74 1.12 -14.42
CA GLY A 48 12.80 0.23 -15.11
C GLY A 48 13.07 -1.26 -14.83
N GLY A 49 14.34 -1.63 -14.70
CA GLY A 49 14.73 -3.01 -14.34
C GLY A 49 14.25 -3.40 -12.94
N TYR A 50 14.45 -2.52 -11.97
CA TYR A 50 13.94 -2.73 -10.62
C TYR A 50 12.40 -2.77 -10.58
N LEU A 51 11.70 -1.92 -11.32
CA LEU A 51 10.23 -1.95 -11.40
C LEU A 51 9.69 -3.24 -12.02
N ILE A 52 10.33 -3.76 -13.07
CA ILE A 52 9.95 -5.05 -13.66
C ILE A 52 10.19 -6.19 -12.68
N SER A 53 11.30 -6.14 -11.92
CA SER A 53 11.58 -7.10 -10.85
C SER A 53 10.52 -7.04 -9.73
N ALA A 54 10.16 -5.84 -9.26
CA ALA A 54 9.11 -5.63 -8.27
C ALA A 54 7.75 -6.18 -8.76
N ALA A 55 7.40 -5.91 -10.02
CA ALA A 55 6.19 -6.43 -10.63
C ALA A 55 6.19 -7.97 -10.69
N LYS A 56 7.33 -8.59 -11.03
CA LYS A 56 7.49 -10.05 -11.07
C LYS A 56 7.33 -10.69 -9.68
N LYS A 57 7.97 -10.11 -8.67
CA LYS A 57 7.81 -10.53 -7.26
C LYS A 57 6.35 -10.42 -6.82
N THR A 58 5.70 -9.30 -7.11
CA THR A 58 4.27 -9.08 -6.80
C THR A 58 3.37 -10.10 -7.48
N ILE A 59 3.56 -10.34 -8.79
CA ILE A 59 2.78 -11.35 -9.53
C ILE A 59 3.01 -12.75 -8.96
N THR A 60 4.23 -13.07 -8.55
CA THR A 60 4.55 -14.37 -7.94
C THR A 60 3.88 -14.51 -6.57
N ALA A 61 3.90 -13.45 -5.75
CA ALA A 61 3.28 -13.42 -4.43
C ALA A 61 1.76 -13.59 -4.46
N ILE A 62 1.08 -13.01 -5.47
CA ILE A 62 -0.39 -13.15 -5.61
C ILE A 62 -0.82 -14.44 -6.31
N GLU A 63 0.11 -15.21 -6.89
CA GLU A 63 -0.21 -16.42 -7.65
C GLU A 63 -1.05 -17.45 -6.90
N PRO A 64 -0.75 -17.78 -5.62
CA PRO A 64 -1.53 -18.75 -4.85
C PRO A 64 -3.01 -18.37 -4.71
N HIS A 65 -3.33 -17.08 -4.81
CA HIS A 65 -4.68 -16.54 -4.66
C HIS A 65 -5.24 -15.94 -5.96
N ALA A 66 -4.56 -16.10 -7.09
CA ALA A 66 -4.92 -15.48 -8.37
C ALA A 66 -6.31 -15.89 -8.88
N ASP A 67 -6.74 -17.10 -8.54
CA ASP A 67 -8.08 -17.61 -8.86
C ASP A 67 -9.16 -16.87 -8.06
N LEU A 68 -8.83 -16.51 -6.83
CA LEU A 68 -9.79 -15.89 -5.92
C LEU A 68 -10.09 -14.44 -6.32
N ILE A 69 -9.11 -13.73 -6.88
CA ILE A 69 -9.20 -12.33 -7.33
C ILE A 69 -9.60 -12.20 -8.81
N GLY A 70 -10.02 -13.29 -9.47
CA GLY A 70 -10.63 -13.24 -10.80
C GLY A 70 -9.64 -13.23 -11.98
N PHE A 71 -8.40 -13.69 -11.79
CA PHE A 71 -7.42 -13.73 -12.88
C PHE A 71 -7.49 -14.99 -13.77
N LYS A 72 -8.39 -15.95 -13.53
CA LYS A 72 -8.64 -17.09 -14.45
C LYS A 72 -9.82 -16.79 -15.38
N LYS A 73 -9.68 -17.16 -16.66
CA LYS A 73 -10.73 -17.07 -17.68
C LYS A 73 -11.56 -18.36 -17.64
N GLY A 74 -12.90 -18.26 -17.59
CA GLY A 74 -13.81 -19.41 -17.77
C GLY A 74 -14.57 -19.91 -16.54
N THR A 75 -14.63 -19.13 -15.46
CA THR A 75 -15.58 -19.35 -14.37
C THR A 75 -16.44 -18.10 -14.25
N ASP A 76 -17.77 -18.23 -14.40
CA ASP A 76 -18.79 -17.17 -14.40
C ASP A 76 -18.98 -16.46 -13.05
N THR A 77 -17.90 -16.29 -12.29
CA THR A 77 -17.87 -15.50 -11.06
C THR A 77 -16.59 -14.66 -11.03
N SER A 78 -16.68 -13.47 -11.62
CA SER A 78 -15.74 -12.37 -11.39
C SER A 78 -15.55 -12.15 -9.88
N PHE A 79 -14.40 -11.61 -9.44
CA PHE A 79 -14.24 -11.16 -8.05
C PHE A 79 -15.41 -10.26 -7.60
N ILE A 80 -15.95 -9.47 -8.54
CA ILE A 80 -17.08 -8.56 -8.36
C ILE A 80 -18.43 -9.30 -8.26
N GLU A 81 -18.50 -10.59 -8.56
CA GLU A 81 -19.71 -11.41 -8.45
C GLU A 81 -19.73 -12.25 -7.17
N LYS A 82 -18.61 -12.35 -6.46
CA LYS A 82 -18.53 -13.02 -5.16
C LYS A 82 -19.34 -12.26 -4.09
N PRO A 83 -19.88 -12.92 -3.06
CA PRO A 83 -20.41 -12.21 -1.88
C PRO A 83 -19.34 -11.29 -1.25
N ALA A 84 -19.76 -10.15 -0.68
CA ALA A 84 -18.84 -9.16 -0.09
C ALA A 84 -17.88 -9.80 0.95
N GLU A 85 -18.40 -10.73 1.75
CA GLU A 85 -17.65 -11.52 2.73
C GLU A 85 -16.47 -12.28 2.09
N LEU A 86 -16.75 -13.01 1.00
CA LEU A 86 -15.74 -13.80 0.31
C LEU A 86 -14.70 -12.92 -0.40
N ARG A 87 -15.10 -11.71 -0.83
CA ARG A 87 -14.17 -10.72 -1.39
C ARG A 87 -13.19 -10.20 -0.34
N LEU A 88 -13.69 -9.87 0.85
CA LEU A 88 -12.85 -9.42 1.96
C LEU A 88 -11.87 -10.50 2.39
N GLN A 89 -12.36 -11.72 2.58
CA GLN A 89 -11.50 -12.86 2.92
C GLN A 89 -10.43 -13.10 1.85
N THR A 90 -10.80 -13.06 0.58
CA THR A 90 -9.86 -13.19 -0.54
C THR A 90 -8.79 -12.09 -0.51
N ALA A 91 -9.20 -10.83 -0.26
CA ALA A 91 -8.28 -9.70 -0.20
C ALA A 91 -7.29 -9.84 0.96
N VAL A 92 -7.76 -10.26 2.15
CA VAL A 92 -6.89 -10.50 3.32
C VAL A 92 -5.88 -11.61 3.06
N LEU A 93 -6.30 -12.72 2.46
CA LEU A 93 -5.39 -13.82 2.15
C LEU A 93 -4.37 -13.47 1.05
N THR A 94 -4.81 -12.69 0.05
CA THR A 94 -3.91 -12.19 -1.00
C THR A 94 -2.90 -11.21 -0.40
N LEU A 95 -3.33 -10.33 0.50
CA LEU A 95 -2.47 -9.43 1.23
C LEU A 95 -1.44 -10.18 2.08
N ASP A 96 -1.85 -11.22 2.84
CA ASP A 96 -0.92 -12.06 3.61
C ASP A 96 0.19 -12.66 2.74
N SER A 97 -0.15 -13.06 1.51
CA SER A 97 0.84 -13.57 0.57
C SER A 97 1.77 -12.49 0.03
N ILE A 98 1.27 -11.29 -0.29
CA ILE A 98 2.11 -10.14 -0.69
C ILE A 98 3.06 -9.74 0.45
N VAL A 99 2.59 -9.77 1.69
CA VAL A 99 3.36 -9.40 2.88
C VAL A 99 4.61 -10.27 3.06
N LYS A 100 4.60 -11.53 2.62
CA LYS A 100 5.78 -12.42 2.69
C LYS A 100 6.94 -11.91 1.83
N ASP A 101 6.64 -11.30 0.69
CA ASP A 101 7.63 -10.79 -0.26
C ASP A 101 7.75 -9.25 -0.22
N VAL A 102 7.02 -8.57 0.69
CA VAL A 102 6.91 -7.10 0.70
C VAL A 102 8.24 -6.41 0.91
N ASP A 103 9.17 -6.99 1.68
CA ASP A 103 10.52 -6.42 1.84
C ASP A 103 11.27 -6.42 0.51
N ALA A 104 11.22 -7.54 -0.24
CA ALA A 104 11.91 -7.67 -1.51
C ALA A 104 11.28 -6.81 -2.61
N ILE A 105 9.97 -6.56 -2.53
CA ILE A 105 9.24 -5.65 -3.43
C ILE A 105 9.58 -4.19 -3.08
N ALA A 106 9.56 -3.83 -1.80
CA ALA A 106 9.88 -2.49 -1.33
C ALA A 106 11.33 -2.11 -1.64
N GLU A 107 12.27 -3.03 -1.49
CA GLU A 107 13.68 -2.81 -1.87
C GLU A 107 13.82 -2.47 -3.36
N ASP A 108 13.16 -3.23 -4.24
CA ASP A 108 13.20 -2.93 -5.68
C ASP A 108 12.57 -1.56 -5.98
N ILE A 109 11.44 -1.24 -5.35
CA ILE A 109 10.77 0.06 -5.52
C ILE A 109 11.67 1.21 -5.04
N ASP A 110 12.33 1.07 -3.90
CA ASP A 110 13.25 2.09 -3.38
C ASP A 110 14.51 2.23 -4.25
N GLN A 111 15.08 1.13 -4.74
CA GLN A 111 16.18 1.19 -5.71
C GLN A 111 15.75 1.90 -7.00
N ALA A 112 14.54 1.64 -7.49
CA ALA A 112 14.00 2.37 -8.63
C ALA A 112 13.89 3.87 -8.33
N ARG A 113 13.33 4.24 -7.16
CA ARG A 113 13.20 5.64 -6.69
C ARG A 113 14.54 6.36 -6.67
N ILE A 114 15.54 5.78 -6.00
CA ILE A 114 16.91 6.32 -5.92
C ILE A 114 17.52 6.56 -7.32
N ARG A 115 17.22 5.70 -8.31
CA ARG A 115 17.70 5.89 -9.69
C ARG A 115 16.93 6.99 -10.41
N VAL A 116 15.60 7.03 -10.28
CA VAL A 116 14.76 8.08 -10.87
C VAL A 116 15.12 9.46 -10.34
N ASP A 117 15.39 9.60 -9.04
CA ASP A 117 15.77 10.88 -8.41
C ASP A 117 17.11 11.44 -8.92
N ARG A 118 17.96 10.59 -9.49
CA ARG A 118 19.23 11.02 -10.11
C ARG A 118 19.05 11.62 -11.50
N ILE A 119 17.86 11.50 -12.09
CA ILE A 119 17.54 12.11 -13.39
C ILE A 119 17.36 13.60 -13.17
N ASN A 120 18.09 14.43 -13.91
CA ASN A 120 17.99 15.89 -13.77
C ASN A 120 17.11 16.49 -14.88
N PRO A 121 15.89 16.99 -14.56
CA PRO A 121 14.98 17.55 -15.54
C PRO A 121 15.49 18.80 -16.24
N ASN A 122 16.37 19.58 -15.59
CA ASN A 122 16.93 20.82 -16.15
C ASN A 122 17.79 20.57 -17.40
N ARG A 123 18.21 19.32 -17.63
CA ARG A 123 18.92 18.93 -18.86
C ARG A 123 18.00 18.89 -20.07
N TYR A 124 16.68 18.82 -19.88
CA TYR A 124 15.72 18.74 -20.96
C TYR A 124 15.15 20.13 -21.30
N PRO A 125 14.84 20.40 -22.57
CA PRO A 125 14.22 21.67 -22.97
C PRO A 125 12.82 21.80 -22.34
N GLU A 126 12.40 23.04 -22.09
CA GLU A 126 11.06 23.32 -21.53
C GLU A 126 9.97 22.81 -22.44
N ASN A 127 10.11 23.06 -23.74
CA ASN A 127 9.17 22.65 -24.76
C ASN A 127 9.89 21.87 -25.86
N TYR A 128 9.35 20.71 -26.22
CA TYR A 128 9.77 19.93 -27.37
C TYR A 128 8.55 19.55 -28.19
N LYS A 129 8.46 20.04 -29.43
CA LYS A 129 7.35 19.77 -30.36
C LYS A 129 5.95 20.03 -29.77
N GLY A 130 5.79 21.13 -29.04
CA GLY A 130 4.52 21.49 -28.39
C GLY A 130 4.23 20.76 -27.07
N VAL A 131 5.13 19.87 -26.62
CA VAL A 131 5.03 19.19 -25.32
C VAL A 131 5.93 19.88 -24.31
N LYS A 132 5.40 20.17 -23.13
CA LYS A 132 6.16 20.68 -21.97
C LYS A 132 7.04 19.58 -21.36
N LEU A 133 8.13 19.24 -22.04
CA LEU A 133 8.92 18.05 -21.76
C LEU A 133 9.53 18.08 -20.34
N ARG A 134 10.18 19.19 -19.97
CA ARG A 134 10.77 19.34 -18.63
C ARG A 134 9.73 19.18 -17.52
N GLU A 135 8.61 19.89 -17.63
CA GLU A 135 7.51 19.84 -16.65
C GLU A 135 6.94 18.42 -16.51
N ASN A 136 6.80 17.68 -17.61
CA ASN A 136 6.31 16.31 -17.59
C ASN A 136 7.30 15.35 -16.92
N ILE A 137 8.61 15.54 -17.13
CA ILE A 137 9.65 14.75 -16.48
C ILE A 137 9.66 15.05 -14.97
N GLU A 138 9.63 16.33 -14.57
CA GLU A 138 9.54 16.74 -13.16
C GLU A 138 8.31 16.14 -12.46
N LYS A 139 7.15 16.21 -13.11
CA LYS A 139 5.91 15.59 -12.61
C LYS A 139 6.06 14.08 -12.49
N GLY A 140 6.61 13.41 -13.51
CA GLY A 140 6.81 11.96 -13.47
C GLY A 140 7.73 11.52 -12.33
N ILE A 141 8.85 12.22 -12.13
CA ILE A 141 9.79 11.97 -11.02
C ILE A 141 9.10 12.18 -9.68
N SER A 142 8.49 13.35 -9.45
CA SER A 142 7.83 13.69 -8.17
C SER A 142 6.66 12.78 -7.83
N GLN A 143 5.84 12.41 -8.81
CA GLN A 143 4.74 11.46 -8.61
C GLN A 143 5.26 10.08 -8.28
N PHE A 144 6.31 9.64 -8.97
CA PHE A 144 6.91 8.34 -8.69
C PHE A 144 7.57 8.31 -7.31
N ASP A 145 8.32 9.35 -6.93
CA ASP A 145 8.91 9.49 -5.60
C ASP A 145 7.84 9.47 -4.50
N GLY A 146 6.74 10.21 -4.69
CA GLY A 146 5.61 10.21 -3.75
C GLY A 146 4.95 8.82 -3.60
N VAL A 147 4.74 8.09 -4.69
CA VAL A 147 4.14 6.74 -4.64
C VAL A 147 5.12 5.72 -4.04
N ALA A 148 6.40 5.79 -4.43
CA ALA A 148 7.43 4.88 -3.97
C ALA A 148 7.73 5.06 -2.48
N SER A 149 7.90 6.31 -2.02
CA SER A 149 8.08 6.64 -0.60
C SER A 149 6.88 6.18 0.22
N LEU A 150 5.65 6.50 -0.21
CA LEU A 150 4.44 6.04 0.49
C LEU A 150 4.39 4.52 0.62
N PHE A 151 4.75 3.77 -0.42
CA PHE A 151 4.78 2.31 -0.35
C PHE A 151 5.85 1.78 0.61
N VAL A 152 7.06 2.34 0.57
CA VAL A 152 8.18 1.97 1.44
C VAL A 152 7.88 2.29 2.90
N ASP A 153 7.33 3.47 3.17
CA ASP A 153 6.97 3.94 4.51
C ASP A 153 5.76 3.20 5.08
N ALA A 154 4.80 2.81 4.22
CA ALA A 154 3.65 2.00 4.62
C ALA A 154 4.02 0.53 4.89
N LYS A 155 5.22 0.07 4.55
CA LYS A 155 5.66 -1.32 4.71
C LYS A 155 5.42 -1.89 6.12
N PRO A 156 5.76 -1.22 7.24
CA PRO A 156 5.51 -1.74 8.58
C PRO A 156 4.01 -1.92 8.85
N PHE A 157 3.18 -1.00 8.37
CA PHE A 157 1.72 -1.12 8.48
C PHE A 157 1.20 -2.30 7.64
N LEU A 158 1.63 -2.40 6.38
CA LEU A 158 1.24 -3.51 5.48
C LEU A 158 1.60 -4.88 6.07
N LYS A 159 2.74 -5.01 6.76
CA LYS A 159 3.13 -6.25 7.42
C LYS A 159 2.21 -6.67 8.56
N ASN A 160 1.67 -5.71 9.31
CA ASN A 160 0.78 -5.97 10.44
C ASN A 160 -0.69 -6.03 10.03
N LEU A 161 -1.03 -5.50 8.85
CA LEU A 161 -2.42 -5.43 8.38
C LEU A 161 -3.11 -6.80 8.30
N PRO A 162 -2.50 -7.90 7.81
CA PRO A 162 -3.12 -9.23 7.88
C PRO A 162 -3.42 -9.68 9.31
N ASP A 163 -2.55 -9.38 10.27
CA ASP A 163 -2.78 -9.72 11.68
C ASP A 163 -3.97 -8.92 12.24
N PHE A 164 -4.04 -7.62 11.94
CA PHE A 164 -5.18 -6.80 12.33
C PHE A 164 -6.50 -7.31 11.74
N LEU A 165 -6.46 -7.86 10.52
CA LEU A 165 -7.62 -8.43 9.85
C LEU A 165 -7.86 -9.91 10.20
N GLY A 166 -7.17 -10.44 11.21
CA GLY A 166 -7.38 -11.79 11.72
C GLY A 166 -7.07 -12.89 10.70
N ALA A 167 -6.05 -12.70 9.85
CA ALA A 167 -5.69 -13.67 8.81
C ALA A 167 -5.27 -15.04 9.39
N LYS A 168 -4.56 -15.02 10.53
CA LYS A 168 -4.07 -16.23 11.23
C LYS A 168 -4.99 -16.66 12.37
N GLU A 169 -5.36 -15.70 13.22
CA GLU A 169 -6.17 -15.92 14.42
C GLU A 169 -7.29 -14.88 14.48
N GLU A 170 -8.43 -15.26 15.06
CA GLU A 170 -9.53 -14.32 15.31
C GLU A 170 -9.08 -13.22 16.28
N LYS A 171 -9.36 -11.97 15.92
CA LYS A 171 -9.07 -10.80 16.76
C LYS A 171 -10.35 -10.22 17.31
N THR A 172 -10.35 -9.81 18.58
CA THR A 172 -11.48 -9.10 19.20
C THR A 172 -11.08 -7.66 19.44
N TYR A 173 -11.86 -6.71 18.91
CA TYR A 173 -11.63 -5.28 19.05
C TYR A 173 -12.77 -4.62 19.81
N LEU A 174 -12.42 -3.74 20.75
CA LEU A 174 -13.33 -2.79 21.36
C LEU A 174 -13.24 -1.48 20.59
N ILE A 175 -14.34 -1.07 19.98
CA ILE A 175 -14.49 0.23 19.34
C ILE A 175 -15.32 1.11 20.27
N ILE A 176 -14.78 2.29 20.58
CA ILE A 176 -15.41 3.27 21.46
C ILE A 176 -15.86 4.44 20.58
N PHE A 177 -17.15 4.77 20.64
CA PHE A 177 -17.71 5.91 19.93
C PHE A 177 -17.71 7.10 20.86
N MET A 178 -17.00 8.16 20.47
CA MET A 178 -16.89 9.40 21.24
C MET A 178 -17.58 10.54 20.49
N ASN A 179 -18.38 11.32 21.22
CA ASN A 179 -18.95 12.57 20.74
C ASN A 179 -18.06 13.73 21.21
N ASP A 180 -17.40 14.37 20.25
CA ASP A 180 -16.51 15.51 20.45
C ASP A 180 -17.24 16.82 20.74
N LYS A 181 -18.57 16.87 20.59
CA LYS A 181 -19.40 18.04 20.94
C LYS A 181 -19.65 18.19 22.45
N GLU A 182 -19.33 17.17 23.25
CA GLU A 182 -19.36 17.23 24.71
C GLU A 182 -17.95 17.09 25.28
N LEU A 183 -17.19 18.20 25.28
CA LEU A 183 -15.82 18.21 25.77
C LEU A 183 -15.74 17.81 27.25
N ARG A 184 -15.14 16.66 27.51
CA ARG A 184 -14.65 16.22 28.83
C ARG A 184 -13.14 16.00 28.77
N PRO A 185 -12.43 15.81 29.90
CA PRO A 185 -10.97 15.66 29.92
C PRO A 185 -10.42 14.54 29.03
N THR A 186 -11.26 13.59 28.64
CA THR A 186 -10.98 12.48 27.71
C THR A 186 -11.07 12.85 26.22
N GLY A 187 -11.48 14.08 25.87
CA GLY A 187 -11.65 14.53 24.48
C GLY A 187 -13.06 14.38 23.90
N GLY A 188 -14.06 14.02 24.72
CA GLY A 188 -15.45 13.83 24.32
C GLY A 188 -16.24 12.95 25.30
N PHE A 189 -17.56 12.84 25.12
CA PHE A 189 -18.40 11.87 25.85
C PHE A 189 -18.44 10.53 25.10
N ILE A 190 -18.18 9.42 25.79
CA ILE A 190 -18.32 8.08 25.22
C ILE A 190 -19.81 7.78 25.12
N THR A 191 -20.37 7.72 23.92
CA THR A 191 -21.81 7.50 23.71
C THR A 191 -22.15 6.03 23.59
N ALA A 192 -21.26 5.23 23.02
CA ALA A 192 -21.50 3.82 22.79
C ALA A 192 -20.18 3.06 22.66
N TYR A 193 -20.28 1.73 22.76
CA TYR A 193 -19.18 0.84 22.45
C TYR A 193 -19.68 -0.34 21.62
N ALA A 194 -18.78 -0.89 20.81
CA ALA A 194 -19.02 -2.10 20.08
C ALA A 194 -17.81 -3.03 20.17
N ILE A 195 -18.07 -4.32 20.37
CA ILE A 195 -17.08 -5.37 20.37
C ILE A 195 -17.22 -6.12 19.04
N PHE A 196 -16.17 -6.06 18.23
CA PHE A 196 -16.09 -6.77 16.96
C PHE A 196 -15.15 -7.95 17.06
N LYS A 197 -15.55 -9.08 16.48
CA LYS A 197 -14.64 -10.16 16.12
C LYS A 197 -14.26 -10.02 14.66
N VAL A 198 -12.98 -10.16 14.38
CA VAL A 198 -12.43 -10.14 13.03
C VAL A 198 -11.75 -11.46 12.76
N ASN A 199 -12.25 -12.21 11.79
CA ASN A 199 -11.73 -13.51 11.42
C ASN A 199 -11.56 -13.58 9.90
N LYS A 200 -10.31 -13.59 9.42
CA LYS A 200 -9.96 -13.60 8.00
C LYS A 200 -10.69 -12.49 7.22
N GLY A 201 -10.72 -11.28 7.77
CA GLY A 201 -11.41 -10.13 7.17
C GLY A 201 -12.92 -10.05 7.38
N LYS A 202 -13.53 -11.07 7.98
CA LYS A 202 -14.94 -11.06 8.37
C LYS A 202 -15.12 -10.30 9.66
N PHE A 203 -15.97 -9.28 9.64
CA PHE A 203 -16.36 -8.53 10.84
C PHE A 203 -17.69 -9.07 11.38
N GLU A 204 -17.68 -9.48 12.63
CA GLU A 204 -18.86 -9.92 13.37
C GLU A 204 -19.04 -9.04 14.60
N VAL A 205 -20.23 -8.46 14.76
CA VAL A 205 -20.57 -7.69 15.97
C VAL A 205 -20.93 -8.69 17.06
N VAL A 206 -20.11 -8.78 18.10
CA VAL A 206 -20.38 -9.61 19.28
C VAL A 206 -21.38 -8.93 20.19
N ARG A 207 -21.18 -7.62 20.38
CA ARG A 207 -21.99 -6.80 21.27
C ARG A 207 -21.88 -5.35 20.84
N SER A 208 -22.99 -4.63 20.87
CA SER A 208 -23.02 -3.19 20.67
C SER A 208 -24.07 -2.64 21.62
N ASP A 209 -23.69 -1.71 22.47
CA ASP A 209 -24.57 -1.13 23.49
C ASP A 209 -24.18 0.33 23.75
N ASP A 210 -25.14 1.07 24.31
CA ASP A 210 -24.91 2.40 24.90
C ASP A 210 -24.03 2.25 26.16
N ILE A 211 -23.21 3.26 26.43
CA ILE A 211 -22.34 3.31 27.62
C ILE A 211 -23.15 3.14 28.93
N TYR A 212 -24.40 3.62 28.97
CA TYR A 212 -25.25 3.51 30.16
C TYR A 212 -25.61 2.06 30.49
N THR A 213 -25.72 1.19 29.49
CA THR A 213 -25.96 -0.25 29.69
C THR A 213 -24.73 -0.93 30.30
N LEU A 214 -23.52 -0.46 29.96
CA LEU A 214 -22.28 -0.93 30.56
C LEU A 214 -22.14 -0.44 32.01
N ASP A 215 -22.40 0.84 32.26
CA ASP A 215 -22.36 1.45 33.59
C ASP A 215 -23.34 0.74 34.55
N ALA A 216 -24.57 0.50 34.09
CA ALA A 216 -25.58 -0.25 34.85
C ALA A 216 -25.19 -1.71 35.15
N SER A 217 -24.28 -2.31 34.36
CA SER A 217 -23.79 -3.68 34.59
C SER A 217 -22.71 -3.76 35.68
N ILE A 218 -22.16 -2.62 36.13
CA ILE A 218 -21.15 -2.56 37.19
C ILE A 218 -21.85 -2.65 38.55
N ALA A 219 -21.74 -3.80 39.20
CA ALA A 219 -22.44 -4.06 40.47
C ALA A 219 -22.00 -3.15 41.65
N LYS A 220 -20.84 -2.49 41.55
CA LYS A 220 -20.24 -1.75 42.66
C LYS A 220 -19.72 -0.40 42.19
N HIS A 221 -20.53 0.62 42.38
CA HIS A 221 -20.13 1.99 42.16
C HIS A 221 -19.40 2.47 43.43
N PRO A 222 -18.15 2.97 43.34
CA PRO A 222 -17.48 3.56 44.48
C PRO A 222 -18.34 4.71 45.01
N LYS A 223 -18.46 4.80 46.34
CA LYS A 223 -19.18 5.91 46.98
C LYS A 223 -18.52 7.21 46.51
N ALA A 224 -19.32 8.13 45.98
CA ALA A 224 -18.82 9.44 45.60
C ALA A 224 -18.04 10.03 46.79
N PRO A 225 -16.84 10.59 46.56
CA PRO A 225 -16.09 11.23 47.63
C PRO A 225 -16.99 12.26 48.32
N GLU A 226 -16.84 12.40 49.64
CA GLU A 226 -17.55 13.44 50.37
C GLU A 226 -17.29 14.78 49.69
N LYS A 227 -18.32 15.61 49.65
CA LYS A 227 -18.27 16.93 49.02
C LYS A 227 -17.20 17.73 49.73
N ASN A 228 -15.98 17.71 49.20
CA ASN A 228 -14.96 18.64 49.61
C ASN A 228 -15.51 20.02 49.27
N SER A 229 -15.87 20.76 50.31
CA SER A 229 -16.01 22.21 50.27
C SER A 229 -14.80 22.72 49.51
N CYS A 230 -14.99 23.11 48.24
CA CYS A 230 -13.99 23.87 47.52
C CYS A 230 -13.59 25.02 48.45
N ILE A 231 -12.31 25.06 48.77
CA ILE A 231 -11.68 26.09 49.58
C ILE A 231 -12.09 27.42 48.96
N SER A 232 -12.83 28.21 49.73
CA SER A 232 -13.19 29.61 49.48
C SER A 232 -11.96 30.50 49.47
#